data_AF-A0A421DJC1-F1
#
_entry.id   AF-A0A421DJC1-F1
#
_cell.length_a   1.000
_cell.length_b   1.000
_cell.length_c   1.000
_cell.angle_alpha   90.00
_cell.angle_beta   90.00
_cell.angle_gamma   90.00
#
_symmetry.space_group_name_H-M   'P 1'
#
loop_
_entity.id
_entity.type
_entity.pdbx_description
1 polymer ?
#
loop_
_entity_poly.entity_id
_entity_poly.type
_entity_poly.pdbx_seq_one_letter_code
_entity_poly.pdbx_strand_id
1 'polypeptide(L)' 'MARQHHKSEPATPQALRHLKVGYVSRRHADRHDMTRYYSRSPSLHLKGHWLEAAGFGTDTAVTVSVEQGQLLIRIVAE' A
#
# COMPACT_ATOMS: atom_id res chain seq x y z
N MET A 1 14.28 -45.42 7.08
CA MET A 1 14.62 -43.97 7.08
C MET A 1 14.20 -43.39 5.74
N ALA A 2 13.00 -42.79 5.62
CA ALA A 2 12.55 -42.16 4.38
C ALA A 2 12.35 -40.66 4.63
N ARG A 3 13.14 -39.84 3.93
CA ARG A 3 13.05 -38.37 4.00
C ARG A 3 11.79 -37.92 3.26
N GLN A 4 10.79 -37.43 3.99
CA GLN A 4 9.69 -36.69 3.37
C GLN A 4 10.19 -35.28 3.05
N HIS A 5 10.38 -35.02 1.76
CA HIS A 5 10.61 -33.68 1.25
C HIS A 5 9.26 -32.95 1.23
N HIS A 6 9.02 -32.10 2.23
CA HIS A 6 8.00 -31.06 2.15
C HIS A 6 8.47 -30.03 1.11
N LYS A 7 7.89 -30.09 -0.09
CA LYS A 7 7.97 -29.01 -1.07
C LYS A 7 6.80 -28.07 -0.76
N SER A 8 7.07 -26.93 -0.13
CA SER A 8 6.06 -25.90 0.09
C SER A 8 5.63 -25.37 -1.28
N GLU A 9 4.38 -25.58 -1.65
CA GLU A 9 3.73 -24.86 -2.75
C GLU A 9 3.86 -23.35 -2.46
N PRO A 10 4.24 -22.50 -3.42
CA PRO A 10 4.23 -21.06 -3.19
C PRO A 10 2.79 -20.65 -2.91
N ALA A 11 2.54 -20.24 -1.66
CA ALA A 11 1.25 -19.76 -1.22
C ALA A 11 0.80 -18.65 -2.18
N THR A 12 -0.29 -18.88 -2.90
CA THR A 12 -0.94 -17.84 -3.69
C THR A 12 -1.22 -16.67 -2.76
N PRO A 13 -0.76 -15.44 -3.08
CA PRO A 13 -1.01 -14.30 -2.22
C PRO A 13 -2.52 -14.13 -2.11
N GLN A 14 -3.06 -14.30 -0.90
CA GLN A 14 -4.48 -14.22 -0.60
C GLN A 14 -5.11 -12.98 -1.28
N ALA A 15 -5.91 -13.22 -2.32
CA ALA A 15 -6.08 -12.30 -3.44
C ALA A 15 -7.10 -11.17 -3.23
N LEU A 16 -7.74 -11.05 -2.07
CA LEU A 16 -8.67 -9.95 -1.81
C LEU A 16 -8.55 -9.45 -0.37
N ARG A 17 -8.14 -8.19 -0.22
CA ARG A 17 -8.02 -7.50 1.06
C ARG A 17 -9.01 -6.35 1.09
N HIS A 18 -9.90 -6.36 2.08
CA HIS A 18 -10.82 -5.25 2.30
C HIS A 18 -10.10 -4.14 3.06
N LEU A 19 -9.93 -3.00 2.42
CA LEU A 19 -9.32 -1.81 3.01
C LEU A 19 -10.34 -0.67 2.97
N LYS A 20 -10.29 0.20 3.96
CA LYS A 20 -11.12 1.41 4.00
C LYS A 20 -10.24 2.62 3.74
N VAL A 21 -10.74 3.52 2.90
CA VAL A 21 -10.13 4.84 2.70
C VAL A 21 -10.24 5.62 4.00
N GLY A 22 -9.08 6.01 4.52
CA GLY A 22 -8.95 6.91 5.66
C GLY A 22 -8.70 8.34 5.20
N TYR A 23 -8.13 9.16 6.07
CA TYR A 23 -7.65 10.48 5.71
C TYR A 23 -6.34 10.81 6.42
N VAL A 24 -5.55 11.67 5.79
CA VAL A 24 -4.44 12.39 6.44
C VAL A 24 -4.90 13.79 6.79
N SER A 25 -4.48 14.26 7.96
CA SER A 25 -4.75 15.62 8.45
C SER A 25 -3.49 16.45 8.36
N ARG A 26 -3.58 17.63 7.77
CA ARG A 26 -2.49 18.60 7.72
C ARG A 26 -2.89 19.83 8.52
N ARG A 27 -2.06 20.18 9.52
CA ARG A 27 -2.20 21.38 10.33
C ARG A 27 -1.70 22.58 9.52
N HIS A 28 -2.50 23.65 9.50
CA HIS A 28 -2.10 24.95 8.96
C HIS A 28 -1.93 25.92 10.13
N ALA A 29 -0.70 26.36 10.34
CA ALA A 29 -0.34 27.32 11.38
C ALA A 29 0.07 28.66 10.74
N ASP A 30 -0.08 29.75 11.49
CA ASP A 30 0.39 31.05 11.06
C ASP A 30 1.89 31.26 11.36
N ARG A 31 2.39 32.47 11.09
CA ARG A 31 3.79 32.82 11.33
C ARG A 31 4.20 32.79 12.82
N HIS A 32 3.23 32.77 13.74
CA HIS A 32 3.46 32.65 15.18
C HIS A 32 3.18 31.24 15.70
N ASP A 33 3.12 30.25 14.79
CA ASP A 33 2.80 28.85 15.07
C ASP A 33 1.42 28.64 15.72
N MET A 34 0.48 29.57 15.52
CA MET A 34 -0.91 29.40 15.98
C MET A 34 -1.72 28.60 14.95
N THR A 35 -2.39 27.55 15.40
CA THR A 35 -3.24 26.72 14.53
C THR A 35 -4.41 27.54 14.00
N ARG A 36 -4.52 27.66 12.67
CA ARG A 36 -5.69 28.27 12.02
C ARG A 36 -6.76 27.25 11.72
N TYR A 37 -6.37 26.12 11.11
CA TYR A 37 -7.29 25.04 10.77
C TYR A 37 -6.52 23.76 10.41
N TYR A 38 -7.29 22.69 10.20
CA TYR A 38 -6.81 21.42 9.67
C TYR A 38 -7.46 21.14 8.32
N SER A 39 -6.67 20.77 7.31
CA SER A 39 -7.18 20.23 6.06
C SER A 39 -7.10 18.71 6.07
N ARG A 40 -8.08 18.03 5.46
CA ARG A 40 -8.09 16.57 5.30
C ARG A 40 -7.96 16.19 3.85
N SER A 41 -7.18 15.14 3.57
CA SER A 41 -7.08 14.53 2.24
C SER A 41 -7.29 13.02 2.36
N PRO A 42 -7.99 12.38 1.41
CA PRO A 42 -8.21 10.93 1.46
C PRO A 42 -6.88 10.18 1.41
N SER A 43 -6.79 9.06 2.12
CA SER A 43 -5.59 8.23 2.14
C SER A 43 -5.93 6.73 2.15
N LEU A 44 -5.07 5.95 1.52
CA LEU A 44 -5.14 4.50 1.53
C LEU A 44 -3.83 3.95 2.12
N HIS A 45 -3.93 3.03 3.09
CA HIS A 45 -2.76 2.42 3.71
C HIS A 45 -2.61 0.98 3.22
N LEU A 46 -1.62 0.73 2.37
CA LEU A 46 -1.21 -0.60 1.91
C LEU A 46 0.03 -1.01 2.71
N LYS A 47 -0.08 -1.99 3.61
CA LYS A 47 1.03 -2.43 4.47
C LYS A 47 0.98 -3.94 4.71
N GLY A 48 2.16 -4.55 4.88
CA GLY A 48 2.34 -5.94 5.32
C GLY A 48 3.15 -6.79 4.33
N HIS A 49 3.67 -7.92 4.81
CA HIS A 49 4.51 -8.86 4.03
C HIS A 49 3.86 -9.40 2.74
N TRP A 50 2.54 -9.26 2.61
CA TRP A 50 1.83 -9.64 1.40
C TRP A 50 2.18 -8.77 0.19
N LEU A 51 2.66 -7.54 0.40
CA LEU A 51 3.14 -6.68 -0.67
C LEU A 51 4.40 -7.28 -1.31
N GLU A 52 5.36 -7.71 -0.50
CA GLU A 52 6.58 -8.40 -0.96
C GLU A 52 6.23 -9.69 -1.72
N ALA A 53 5.30 -10.49 -1.19
CA ALA A 53 4.82 -11.69 -1.87
C ALA A 53 4.14 -11.41 -3.23
N ALA A 54 3.61 -10.19 -3.41
CA ALA A 54 3.04 -9.70 -4.67
C ALA A 54 4.07 -8.97 -5.56
N GLY A 55 5.35 -8.95 -5.17
CA GLY A 55 6.44 -8.28 -5.91
C GLY A 55 6.63 -6.80 -5.58
N PHE A 56 5.82 -6.22 -4.69
CA PHE A 56 5.97 -4.84 -4.21
C PHE A 56 6.97 -4.78 -3.05
N GLY A 57 8.24 -5.09 -3.35
CA GLY A 57 9.34 -5.02 -2.40
C GLY A 57 9.68 -3.59 -1.98
N THR A 58 10.60 -3.48 -1.02
CA THR A 58 11.19 -2.17 -0.67
C THR A 58 11.96 -1.62 -1.87
N ASP A 59 11.95 -0.30 -2.04
CA ASP A 59 12.61 0.42 -3.15
C ASP A 59 12.16 -0.01 -4.56
N THR A 60 11.03 -0.70 -4.68
CA THR A 60 10.45 -1.07 -5.98
C THR A 60 9.67 0.11 -6.56
N ALA A 61 10.05 0.55 -7.76
CA ALA A 61 9.34 1.61 -8.48
C ALA A 61 7.94 1.14 -8.91
N VAL A 62 6.93 2.00 -8.71
CA VAL A 62 5.55 1.70 -9.06
C VAL A 62 4.91 2.87 -9.81
N THR A 63 4.00 2.54 -10.72
CA THR A 63 3.12 3.49 -11.40
C THR A 63 1.69 3.30 -10.88
N VAL A 64 1.01 4.42 -10.66
CA VAL A 64 -0.41 4.45 -10.28
C VAL A 64 -1.21 5.09 -11.41
N SER A 65 -2.03 4.29 -12.08
CA SER A 65 -3.01 4.78 -13.05
C SER A 65 -4.33 5.05 -12.34
N VAL A 66 -4.94 6.20 -12.66
CA VAL A 66 -6.19 6.66 -12.04
C VAL A 66 -7.29 6.69 -13.09
N GLU A 67 -8.38 5.97 -12.82
CA GLU A 67 -9.59 5.92 -13.63
C GLU A 67 -10.81 6.18 -12.74
N GLN A 68 -11.98 6.47 -13.33
CA GLN A 68 -13.20 6.68 -12.56
C GLN A 68 -13.52 5.45 -11.69
N GLY A 69 -13.37 5.59 -10.37
CA GLY A 69 -13.67 4.54 -9.39
C GLY A 69 -12.57 3.50 -9.20
N GLN A 70 -11.42 3.63 -9.88
CA GLN A 70 -10.36 2.63 -9.84
C GLN A 70 -8.96 3.26 -9.73
N LEU A 71 -8.12 2.65 -8.89
CA LEU A 71 -6.69 2.91 -8.81
C LEU A 71 -5.96 1.62 -9.17
N LEU A 72 -5.13 1.68 -10.20
CA LEU A 72 -4.34 0.53 -10.63
C LEU A 72 -2.87 0.78 -10.34
N ILE A 73 -2.31 -0.03 -9.44
CA ILE A 73 -0.91 0.05 -9.01
C ILE A 73 -0.14 -1.07 -9.69
N ARG A 74 0.90 -0.73 -10.44
CA ARG A 74 1.76 -1.69 -11.16
C ARG A 74 3.22 -1.40 -10.86
N ILE A 75 4.03 -2.45 -10.80
CA ILE A 75 5.49 -2.33 -10.74
C ILE A 75 5.97 -1.81 -12.10
N VAL A 76 6.92 -0.88 -12.09
CA VAL A 76 7.63 -0.44 -13.30
C VAL A 76 8.72 -1.48 -13.56
N ALA A 77 8.59 -2.23 -14.64
CA ALA A 77 9.69 -3.03 -15.16
C ALA A 77 10.64 -2.07 -15.88
N GLU A 78 11.90 -2.05 -15.45
CA GLU A 78 13.00 -1.39 -16.18
C GLU A 78 13.35 -2.19 -17.45
#